data_AF-A0A5B8IKE6-F1
#
_entry.id   AF-A0A5B8IKE6-F1
#
_cell.length_a   1.000
_cell.length_b   1.000
_cell.length_c   1.000
_cell.angle_alpha   90.00
_cell.angle_beta   90.00
_cell.angle_gamma   90.00
#
_symmetry.space_group_name_H-M   'P 1'
#
loop_
_entity.id
_entity.type
_entity.pdbx_description
1 polymer ?
#
loop_
_entity_poly.entity_id
_entity_poly.type
_entity_poly.pdbx_seq_one_letter_code
_entity_poly.pdbx_strand_id
1 'polypeptide(L)'
;MNLSDIARGVPLVDDRLLLELLNDLHTADDLVRATAREGFFARLLAQVTGRGRRRDLVVTGALVGAQRGTLAWLSDLADRLAVTDLVVAEVTDEVTRVRDRVDRLEARLQWAEGGVDGLGVVLAKLAEQTGRGLAEHDERLRRVESSLAVDRAARRWRHPRPGPNLGWLAGAILLAREVAGGPAGEFAASKPGAGVERELAERMLQDPPTPWYDDVRPLVNLLAEAARRLPSDEHRVMLAELLGEGVPAALTGARGPLSSALRKAALATTVEGVDPDAAAVAALRSAVGNGPDYVAASLSVEELVRHIIREQFAEADSRRSRLRALGSV
;
A
#
# COMPACT_ATOMS: atom_id res chain seq x y z
N MET A 1 24.81 -27.29 -31.22
CA MET A 1 25.98 -27.69 -32.02
C MET A 1 26.03 -29.20 -32.02
N ASN A 2 25.93 -29.84 -33.18
CA ASN A 2 25.65 -31.27 -33.33
C ASN A 2 26.94 -32.10 -33.18
N LEU A 3 26.92 -33.15 -32.33
CA LEU A 3 28.03 -34.11 -32.15
C LEU A 3 28.48 -34.76 -33.48
N SER A 4 27.58 -34.82 -34.46
CA SER A 4 27.83 -35.34 -35.81
C SER A 4 28.74 -34.47 -36.68
N ASP A 5 28.92 -33.18 -36.35
CA ASP A 5 29.85 -32.31 -37.10
C ASP A 5 31.29 -32.43 -36.57
N ILE A 6 31.47 -32.76 -35.29
CA ILE A 6 32.79 -33.05 -34.68
C ILE A 6 33.32 -34.41 -35.15
N ALA A 7 32.45 -35.40 -35.31
CA ALA A 7 32.81 -36.71 -35.85
C ALA A 7 33.28 -36.67 -37.31
N ARG A 8 32.98 -35.59 -38.06
CA ARG A 8 33.42 -35.41 -39.45
C ARG A 8 34.85 -34.88 -39.57
N GLY A 9 35.45 -34.38 -38.48
CA GLY A 9 36.78 -33.79 -38.44
C GLY A 9 37.89 -34.68 -37.87
N VAL A 10 37.55 -35.84 -37.29
CA VAL A 10 38.54 -36.81 -36.78
C VAL A 10 38.86 -37.82 -37.89
N PRO A 11 40.07 -37.84 -38.46
CA PRO A 11 40.39 -38.82 -39.47
C PRO A 11 40.43 -40.21 -38.85
N LEU A 12 39.51 -41.08 -39.29
CA LEU A 12 39.79 -42.50 -39.41
C LEU A 12 41.10 -42.58 -40.19
N VAL A 13 42.15 -43.08 -39.55
CA VAL A 13 43.41 -43.33 -40.23
C VAL A 13 43.07 -44.09 -41.51
N ASP A 14 43.43 -43.54 -42.67
CA ASP A 14 43.02 -44.12 -43.95
C ASP A 14 43.69 -45.50 -44.03
N ASP A 15 42.95 -46.56 -43.68
CA ASP A 15 43.46 -47.90 -43.43
C ASP A 15 44.34 -48.38 -44.60
N ARG A 16 44.06 -47.88 -45.80
CA ARG A 16 44.82 -48.11 -47.02
C ARG A 16 46.27 -47.64 -46.94
N LEU A 17 46.55 -46.49 -46.34
CA LEU A 17 47.89 -45.92 -46.27
C LEU A 17 48.72 -46.65 -45.20
N LEU A 18 48.11 -47.00 -44.06
CA LEU A 18 48.73 -47.90 -43.08
C LEU A 18 48.99 -49.29 -43.68
N LEU A 19 48.05 -49.81 -44.49
CA LEU A 19 48.19 -51.09 -45.18
C LEU A 19 49.30 -51.06 -46.23
N GLU A 20 49.42 -50.01 -47.04
CA GLU A 20 50.53 -49.85 -48.00
C GLU A 20 51.88 -49.74 -47.30
N LEU A 21 51.97 -48.96 -46.21
CA LEU A 21 53.20 -48.79 -45.44
C LEU A 21 53.62 -50.09 -44.74
N LEU A 22 52.66 -50.84 -44.20
CA LEU A 22 52.87 -52.16 -43.61
C LEU A 22 53.31 -53.17 -44.68
N ASN A 23 52.68 -53.15 -45.86
CA ASN A 23 52.98 -54.07 -46.96
C ASN A 23 54.37 -53.82 -47.57
N ASP A 24 54.78 -52.55 -47.71
CA ASP A 24 56.12 -52.18 -48.19
C ASP A 24 57.21 -52.53 -47.17
N LEU A 25 56.95 -52.35 -45.86
CA LEU A 25 57.83 -52.80 -44.79
C LEU A 25 57.95 -54.33 -44.73
N HIS A 26 56.84 -55.05 -44.91
CA HIS A 26 56.83 -56.52 -44.95
C HIS A 26 57.60 -57.05 -46.16
N THR A 27 57.41 -56.43 -47.33
CA THR A 27 58.15 -56.77 -48.56
C THR A 27 59.65 -56.51 -48.39
N ALA A 28 60.04 -55.43 -47.70
CA ALA A 28 61.44 -55.13 -47.40
C ALA A 28 62.03 -56.14 -46.40
N ASP A 29 61.31 -56.52 -45.34
CA ASP A 29 61.76 -57.54 -44.37
C ASP A 29 61.90 -58.93 -45.02
N ASP A 30 60.97 -59.31 -45.92
CA ASP A 30 61.05 -60.55 -46.69
C ASP A 30 62.25 -60.57 -47.65
N LEU A 31 62.57 -59.44 -48.28
CA LEU A 31 63.77 -59.30 -49.12
C LEU A 31 65.06 -59.40 -48.29
N VAL A 32 65.11 -58.82 -47.09
CA VAL A 32 66.24 -58.93 -46.17
C VAL A 32 66.39 -60.35 -45.62
N ARG A 33 65.29 -61.01 -45.23
CA ARG A 33 65.31 -62.42 -44.79
C ARG A 33 65.75 -63.37 -45.91
N ALA A 34 65.38 -63.09 -47.16
CA ALA A 34 65.88 -63.84 -48.31
C ALA A 34 67.41 -63.72 -48.46
N THR A 35 68.00 -62.54 -48.19
CA THR A 35 69.47 -62.36 -48.24
C THR A 35 70.23 -63.08 -47.13
N ALA A 36 69.64 -63.20 -45.93
CA ALA A 36 70.25 -63.93 -44.82
C ALA A 36 70.38 -65.45 -45.08
N ARG A 37 69.59 -65.98 -46.03
CA ARG A 37 69.56 -67.41 -46.40
C ARG A 37 70.38 -67.74 -47.67
N GLU A 38 70.97 -66.75 -48.33
CA GLU A 38 71.81 -66.97 -49.53
C GLU A 38 73.29 -67.26 -49.14
N GLY A 39 73.77 -68.46 -49.52
CA GLY A 39 75.16 -68.90 -49.28
C GLY A 39 76.20 -68.09 -50.06
N PHE A 40 77.47 -68.16 -49.63
CA PHE A 40 78.62 -67.39 -50.14
C PHE A 40 78.73 -67.35 -51.68
N PHE A 41 78.46 -68.46 -52.38
CA PHE A 41 78.54 -68.55 -53.83
C PHE A 41 77.37 -67.88 -54.58
N ALA A 42 76.17 -67.83 -53.98
CA ALA A 42 75.04 -67.12 -54.55
C ALA A 42 75.26 -65.59 -54.53
N ARG A 43 75.92 -65.08 -53.47
CA ARG A 43 76.30 -63.67 -53.35
C ARG A 43 77.34 -63.25 -54.40
N LEU A 44 78.33 -64.10 -54.67
CA LEU A 44 79.36 -63.84 -55.68
C LEU A 44 78.77 -63.82 -57.10
N LEU A 45 77.85 -64.74 -57.42
CA LEU A 45 77.16 -64.79 -58.71
C LEU A 45 76.17 -63.62 -58.91
N ALA A 46 75.50 -63.18 -57.84
CA ALA A 46 74.60 -62.04 -57.86
C ALA A 46 75.33 -60.71 -58.10
N GLN A 47 76.60 -60.61 -57.69
CA GLN A 47 77.47 -59.45 -57.90
C GLN A 47 77.97 -59.35 -59.34
N VAL A 48 78.21 -60.49 -60.00
CA VAL A 48 78.59 -60.56 -61.42
C VAL A 48 77.40 -60.34 -62.37
N THR A 49 76.19 -60.74 -61.98
CA THR A 49 74.97 -60.63 -62.82
C THR A 49 74.20 -59.31 -62.63
N GLY A 50 74.66 -58.41 -61.77
CA GLY A 50 74.00 -57.12 -61.48
C GLY A 50 72.68 -57.23 -60.72
N ARG A 51 72.23 -58.44 -60.35
CA ARG A 51 70.98 -58.68 -59.60
C ARG A 51 71.03 -58.14 -58.17
N GLY A 52 72.20 -58.15 -57.52
CA GLY A 52 72.38 -57.57 -56.18
C GLY A 52 72.11 -56.06 -56.17
N ARG A 53 72.72 -55.33 -57.10
CA ARG A 53 72.53 -53.87 -57.26
C ARG A 53 71.08 -53.51 -57.59
N ARG A 54 70.39 -54.35 -58.39
CA ARG A 54 68.97 -54.16 -58.74
C ARG A 54 68.05 -54.38 -57.55
N ARG A 55 68.36 -55.33 -56.66
CA ARG A 55 67.61 -55.56 -55.41
C ARG A 55 67.86 -54.47 -54.38
N ASP A 56 69.10 -54.01 -54.19
CA ASP A 56 69.40 -52.88 -53.29
C ASP A 56 68.68 -51.61 -53.73
N LEU A 57 68.55 -51.37 -55.04
CA LEU A 57 67.76 -50.27 -55.58
C LEU A 57 66.25 -50.43 -55.31
N VAL A 58 65.72 -51.66 -55.29
CA VAL A 58 64.31 -51.94 -54.95
C VAL A 58 64.07 -51.77 -53.45
N VAL A 59 64.95 -52.31 -52.59
CA VAL A 59 64.84 -52.16 -51.13
C VAL A 59 65.00 -50.69 -50.72
N THR A 60 65.97 -49.99 -51.30
CA THR A 60 66.18 -48.56 -51.07
C THR A 60 65.02 -47.74 -51.64
N GLY A 61 64.47 -48.14 -52.80
CA GLY A 61 63.28 -47.52 -53.38
C GLY A 61 62.03 -47.67 -52.51
N ALA A 62 61.80 -48.86 -51.95
CA ALA A 62 60.68 -49.13 -51.04
C ALA A 62 60.85 -48.37 -49.71
N LEU A 63 62.06 -48.34 -49.14
CA LEU A 63 62.33 -47.61 -47.90
C LEU A 63 62.16 -46.09 -48.09
N VAL A 64 62.66 -45.54 -49.22
CA VAL A 64 62.47 -44.13 -49.57
C VAL A 64 61.00 -43.82 -49.88
N GLY A 65 60.27 -44.77 -50.47
CA GLY A 65 58.82 -44.69 -50.69
C GLY A 65 58.05 -44.59 -49.36
N ALA A 66 58.32 -45.51 -48.43
CA ALA A 66 57.72 -45.52 -47.10
C ALA A 66 58.06 -44.24 -46.31
N GLN A 67 59.31 -43.78 -46.35
CA GLN A 67 59.72 -42.52 -45.71
C GLN A 67 58.99 -41.30 -46.29
N ARG A 68 58.81 -41.24 -47.62
CA ARG A 68 58.03 -40.18 -48.27
C ARG A 68 56.55 -40.27 -47.91
N GLY A 69 55.98 -41.47 -47.82
CA GLY A 69 54.61 -41.69 -47.38
C GLY A 69 54.37 -41.24 -45.93
N THR A 70 55.25 -41.62 -45.00
CA THR A 70 55.16 -41.18 -43.60
C THR A 70 55.34 -39.67 -43.47
N LEU A 71 56.26 -39.06 -44.22
CA LEU A 71 56.44 -37.61 -44.21
C LEU A 71 55.21 -36.88 -44.77
N ALA A 72 54.61 -37.37 -45.85
CA ALA A 72 53.38 -36.80 -46.40
C ALA A 72 52.22 -36.91 -45.41
N TRP A 73 52.08 -38.04 -44.72
CA TRP A 73 51.06 -38.23 -43.69
C TRP A 73 51.29 -37.35 -42.45
N LEU A 74 52.53 -37.25 -41.97
CA LEU A 74 52.87 -36.33 -40.87
C LEU A 74 52.62 -34.87 -41.25
N SER A 75 52.84 -34.50 -42.53
CA SER A 75 52.52 -33.17 -43.04
C SER A 75 51.02 -32.92 -43.06
N ASP A 76 50.20 -33.87 -43.55
CA ASP A 76 48.73 -33.74 -43.54
C ASP A 76 48.17 -33.69 -42.10
N LEU A 77 48.76 -34.45 -41.17
CA LEU A 77 48.38 -34.42 -39.76
C LEU A 77 48.75 -33.08 -39.10
N ALA A 78 49.92 -32.53 -39.41
CA ALA A 78 50.35 -31.22 -38.95
C ALA A 78 49.44 -30.09 -39.47
N ASP A 79 49.04 -30.14 -40.74
CA ASP A 79 48.11 -29.17 -41.33
C ASP A 79 46.72 -29.23 -40.68
N ARG A 80 46.20 -30.43 -40.41
CA ARG A 80 44.91 -30.61 -39.71
C ARG A 80 44.95 -30.16 -38.24
N LEU A 81 46.07 -30.39 -37.55
CA LEU A 81 46.28 -29.87 -36.20
C LEU A 81 46.31 -28.34 -36.22
N ALA A 82 46.98 -27.71 -37.19
CA ALA A 82 46.97 -26.26 -37.34
C ALA A 82 45.56 -25.69 -37.58
N VAL A 83 44.72 -26.37 -38.36
CA VAL A 83 43.29 -25.99 -38.52
C VAL A 83 42.52 -26.15 -37.21
N THR A 84 42.77 -27.21 -36.46
CA THR A 84 42.10 -27.45 -35.17
C THR A 84 42.49 -26.39 -34.14
N ASP A 85 43.78 -26.04 -34.06
CA ASP A 85 44.28 -24.99 -33.18
C ASP A 85 43.69 -23.62 -33.54
N LEU A 86 43.51 -23.33 -34.83
CA LEU A 86 42.82 -22.12 -35.28
C LEU A 86 41.36 -22.09 -34.82
N VAL A 87 40.62 -23.18 -35.00
CA VAL A 87 39.21 -23.27 -34.55
C VAL A 87 39.12 -23.16 -33.02
N VAL A 88 40.03 -23.77 -32.28
CA VAL A 88 40.10 -23.64 -30.82
C VAL A 88 40.38 -22.18 -30.42
N ALA A 89 41.28 -21.49 -31.12
CA ALA A 89 41.56 -20.08 -30.88
C ALA A 89 40.33 -19.20 -31.18
N GLU A 90 39.63 -19.43 -32.29
CA GLU A 90 38.40 -18.71 -32.64
C GLU A 90 37.27 -18.94 -31.62
N VAL A 91 37.07 -20.18 -31.20
CA VAL A 91 36.07 -20.52 -30.17
C VAL A 91 36.45 -19.89 -28.83
N THR A 92 37.74 -19.87 -28.48
CA THR A 92 38.22 -19.23 -27.24
C THR A 92 38.00 -17.72 -27.27
N ASP A 93 38.26 -17.07 -28.40
CA ASP A 93 37.99 -15.65 -28.60
C ASP A 93 36.48 -15.35 -28.50
N GLU A 94 35.64 -16.15 -29.15
CA GLU A 94 34.19 -15.95 -29.10
C GLU A 94 33.61 -16.20 -27.69
N VAL A 95 34.10 -17.22 -26.97
CA VAL A 95 33.72 -17.46 -25.56
C VAL A 95 34.15 -16.28 -24.68
N THR A 96 35.33 -15.70 -24.93
CA THR A 96 35.82 -14.52 -24.19
C THR A 96 34.93 -13.31 -24.47
N ARG A 97 34.58 -13.05 -25.73
CA ARG A 97 33.65 -11.96 -26.09
C ARG A 97 32.25 -12.14 -25.49
N VAL A 98 31.74 -13.37 -25.45
CA VAL A 98 30.45 -13.68 -24.83
C VAL A 98 30.51 -13.44 -23.33
N ARG A 99 31.57 -13.88 -22.64
CA ARG A 99 31.80 -13.58 -21.21
C ARG A 99 31.82 -12.08 -20.95
N ASP A 100 32.62 -11.33 -21.70
CA ASP A 100 32.68 -9.86 -21.58
C ASP A 100 31.32 -9.18 -21.85
N ARG A 101 30.46 -9.80 -22.67
CA ARG A 101 29.10 -9.29 -22.92
C ARG A 101 28.14 -9.62 -21.78
N VAL A 102 28.27 -10.80 -21.17
CA VAL A 102 27.50 -11.20 -19.99
C VAL A 102 27.85 -10.30 -18.81
N ASP A 103 29.13 -10.08 -18.53
CA ASP A 103 29.59 -9.24 -17.43
C ASP A 103 29.08 -7.80 -17.57
N ARG A 104 29.08 -7.26 -18.80
CA ARG A 104 28.50 -5.94 -19.09
C ARG A 104 26.99 -5.89 -18.91
N LEU A 105 26.26 -6.98 -19.17
CA LEU A 105 24.81 -7.05 -18.95
C LEU A 105 24.49 -7.14 -17.46
N GLU A 106 25.26 -7.92 -16.69
CA GLU A 106 25.11 -8.02 -15.25
C GLU A 106 25.34 -6.67 -14.56
N ALA A 107 26.39 -5.95 -14.94
CA ALA A 107 26.66 -4.60 -14.42
C ALA A 107 25.52 -3.61 -14.75
N ARG A 108 24.92 -3.71 -15.95
CA ARG A 108 23.76 -2.87 -16.33
C ARG A 108 22.50 -3.23 -15.54
N LEU A 109 22.27 -4.53 -15.28
CA LEU A 109 21.15 -4.99 -14.46
C LEU A 109 21.28 -4.49 -13.03
N GLN A 110 22.45 -4.65 -12.40
CA GLN A 110 22.71 -4.14 -11.05
C GLN A 110 22.51 -2.62 -10.96
N TRP A 111 22.97 -1.88 -11.97
CA TRP A 111 22.75 -0.42 -12.02
C TRP A 111 21.27 -0.06 -12.17
N ALA A 112 20.53 -0.80 -13.02
CA ALA A 112 19.09 -0.60 -13.20
C ALA A 112 18.30 -0.95 -11.94
N GLU A 113 18.63 -2.05 -11.26
CA GLU A 113 18.02 -2.45 -9.98
C GLU A 113 18.25 -1.38 -8.91
N GLY A 114 19.48 -0.88 -8.76
CA GLY A 114 19.77 0.23 -7.85
C GLY A 114 19.01 1.53 -8.22
N GLY A 115 18.80 1.79 -9.51
CA GLY A 115 17.98 2.89 -9.99
C GLY A 115 16.49 2.74 -9.64
N VAL A 116 15.95 1.53 -9.79
CA VAL A 116 14.56 1.19 -9.43
C VAL A 116 14.35 1.29 -7.92
N ASP A 117 15.29 0.78 -7.12
CA ASP A 117 15.24 0.92 -5.66
C ASP A 117 15.31 2.39 -5.23
N GLY A 118 16.17 3.19 -5.87
CA GLY A 118 16.25 4.62 -5.65
C GLY A 118 14.92 5.35 -5.96
N LEU A 119 14.27 5.00 -7.08
CA LEU A 119 12.93 5.50 -7.41
C LEU A 119 11.88 5.06 -6.38
N GLY A 120 11.96 3.82 -5.89
CA GLY A 120 11.09 3.30 -4.84
C GLY A 120 11.16 4.12 -3.56
N VAL A 121 12.37 4.48 -3.12
CA VAL A 121 12.58 5.34 -1.94
C VAL A 121 12.01 6.75 -2.15
N VAL A 122 12.22 7.35 -3.34
CA VAL A 122 11.69 8.67 -3.65
C VAL A 122 10.15 8.67 -3.68
N LEU A 123 9.54 7.65 -4.27
CA LEU A 123 8.09 7.48 -4.31
C LEU A 123 7.51 7.28 -2.92
N ALA A 124 8.14 6.47 -2.07
CA ALA A 124 7.72 6.28 -0.69
C ALA A 124 7.74 7.60 0.09
N LYS A 125 8.81 8.39 -0.07
CA LYS A 125 8.94 9.71 0.57
C LYS A 125 7.91 10.71 0.05
N LEU A 126 7.64 10.71 -1.25
CA LEU A 126 6.61 11.57 -1.86
C LEU A 126 5.21 11.18 -1.36
N ALA A 127 4.91 9.89 -1.29
CA ALA A 127 3.63 9.40 -0.77
C ALA A 127 3.44 9.80 0.70
N GLU A 128 4.49 9.67 1.52
CA GLU A 128 4.46 10.09 2.93
C GLU A 128 4.27 11.60 3.08
N GLN A 129 5.01 12.41 2.31
CA GLN A 129 4.87 13.87 2.30
C GLN A 129 3.48 14.31 1.85
N THR A 130 2.94 13.67 0.81
CA THR A 130 1.60 13.94 0.30
C THR A 130 0.54 13.54 1.32
N GLY A 131 0.68 12.37 1.96
CA GLY A 131 -0.23 11.91 3.01
C GLY A 131 -0.26 12.85 4.21
N ARG A 132 0.91 13.34 4.66
CA ARG A 132 1.00 14.37 5.71
C ARG A 132 0.32 15.66 5.30
N GLY A 133 0.59 16.15 4.08
CA GLY A 133 -0.04 17.37 3.56
C GLY A 133 -1.57 17.26 3.48
N LEU A 134 -2.10 16.13 2.98
CA LEU A 134 -3.54 15.90 2.92
C LEU A 134 -4.18 15.87 4.32
N ALA A 135 -3.55 15.20 5.28
CA ALA A 135 -4.03 15.18 6.66
C ALA A 135 -4.06 16.59 7.31
N GLU A 136 -3.04 17.41 7.05
CA GLU A 136 -3.01 18.81 7.49
C GLU A 136 -4.12 19.65 6.84
N HIS A 137 -4.37 19.45 5.54
CA HIS A 137 -5.44 20.14 4.82
C HIS A 137 -6.83 19.73 5.31
N ASP A 138 -7.08 18.45 5.55
CA ASP A 138 -8.33 17.94 6.09
C ASP A 138 -8.62 18.49 7.50
N GLU A 139 -7.60 18.52 8.36
CA GLU A 139 -7.71 19.12 9.70
C GLU A 139 -8.00 20.63 9.61
N ARG A 140 -7.36 21.34 8.69
CA ARG A 140 -7.63 22.76 8.46
C ARG A 140 -9.03 22.99 7.91
N LEU A 141 -9.51 22.14 7.02
CA LEU A 141 -10.88 22.20 6.49
C LEU A 141 -11.91 21.99 7.59
N ARG A 142 -11.77 20.92 8.40
CA ARG A 142 -12.66 20.66 9.55
C ARG A 142 -12.71 21.82 10.54
N ARG A 143 -11.57 22.47 10.79
CA ARG A 143 -11.51 23.67 11.64
C ARG A 143 -12.32 24.83 11.05
N VAL A 144 -12.14 25.10 9.76
CA VAL A 144 -12.89 26.17 9.07
C VAL A 144 -14.39 25.87 9.06
N GLU A 145 -14.78 24.64 8.77
CA GLU A 145 -16.18 24.20 8.81
C GLU A 145 -16.79 24.32 10.20
N SER A 146 -16.04 23.94 11.24
CA SER A 146 -16.42 24.14 12.64
C SER A 146 -16.66 25.62 12.96
N SER A 147 -15.70 26.50 12.63
CA SER A 147 -15.85 27.95 12.86
C SER A 147 -17.05 28.54 12.10
N LEU A 148 -17.26 28.14 10.85
CA LEU A 148 -18.42 28.58 10.06
C LEU A 148 -19.74 28.09 10.65
N ALA A 149 -19.79 26.87 11.20
CA ALA A 149 -20.97 26.35 11.87
C ALA A 149 -21.28 27.14 13.15
N VAL A 150 -20.27 27.44 13.97
CA VAL A 150 -20.41 28.30 15.16
C VAL A 150 -20.87 29.71 14.77
N ASP A 151 -20.26 30.33 13.76
CA ASP A 151 -20.67 31.66 13.28
C ASP A 151 -22.10 31.69 12.73
N ARG A 152 -22.52 30.66 11.98
CA ARG A 152 -23.91 30.53 11.51
C ARG A 152 -24.88 30.34 12.67
N ALA A 153 -24.51 29.58 13.69
CA ALA A 153 -25.32 29.41 14.88
C ALA A 153 -25.45 30.72 15.66
N ALA A 154 -24.34 31.41 15.91
CA ALA A 154 -24.34 32.72 16.56
C ALA A 154 -25.20 33.74 15.79
N ARG A 155 -25.13 33.78 14.46
CA ARG A 155 -26.01 34.65 13.66
C ARG A 155 -27.50 34.31 13.82
N ARG A 156 -27.87 33.03 13.82
CA ARG A 156 -29.26 32.59 14.03
C ARG A 156 -29.76 32.82 15.44
N TRP A 157 -28.85 32.76 16.42
CA TRP A 157 -29.13 33.09 17.80
C TRP A 157 -29.48 34.58 17.96
N ARG A 158 -28.69 35.46 17.33
CA ARG A 158 -28.90 36.92 17.32
C ARG A 158 -30.15 37.34 16.56
N HIS A 159 -30.42 36.67 15.45
CA HIS A 159 -31.55 36.94 14.58
C HIS A 159 -32.37 35.68 14.40
N PRO A 160 -33.21 35.32 15.40
CA PRO A 160 -34.11 34.19 15.29
C PRO A 160 -34.94 34.34 14.01
N ARG A 161 -35.01 33.28 13.20
CA ARG A 161 -35.88 33.30 12.01
C ARG A 161 -37.31 33.62 12.45
N PRO A 162 -38.13 34.26 11.61
CA PRO A 162 -39.56 34.50 11.88
C PRO A 162 -40.43 33.22 11.93
N GLY A 163 -39.81 32.04 12.07
CA GLY A 163 -40.48 30.76 12.29
C GLY A 163 -41.00 30.60 13.72
N PRO A 164 -41.46 29.39 14.11
CA PRO A 164 -42.28 29.21 15.29
C PRO A 164 -41.60 29.80 16.52
N ASN A 165 -42.37 30.56 17.29
CA ASN A 165 -41.97 31.26 18.52
C ASN A 165 -41.61 30.25 19.62
N LEU A 166 -40.54 29.46 19.44
CA LEU A 166 -40.13 28.37 20.32
C LEU A 166 -39.64 28.86 21.70
N GLY A 167 -39.48 30.18 21.87
CA GLY A 167 -38.85 30.77 23.06
C GLY A 167 -37.33 30.54 23.07
N TRP A 168 -36.62 31.37 23.82
CA TRP A 168 -35.16 31.38 23.82
C TRP A 168 -34.56 30.05 24.34
N LEU A 169 -35.19 29.39 25.33
CA LEU A 169 -34.68 28.16 25.95
C LEU A 169 -34.70 26.97 24.97
N ALA A 170 -35.85 26.73 24.32
CA ALA A 170 -35.94 25.68 23.31
C ALA A 170 -35.07 26.02 22.09
N GLY A 171 -35.01 27.29 21.70
CA GLY A 171 -34.09 27.78 20.68
C GLY A 171 -32.62 27.49 20.99
N ALA A 172 -32.19 27.74 22.23
CA ALA A 172 -30.82 27.49 22.68
C ALA A 172 -30.47 25.99 22.63
N ILE A 173 -31.36 25.13 23.15
CA ILE A 173 -31.16 23.67 23.15
C ILE A 173 -31.08 23.14 21.72
N LEU A 174 -32.03 23.51 20.85
CA LEU A 174 -32.05 23.02 19.47
C LEU A 174 -30.87 23.55 18.65
N LEU A 175 -30.47 24.81 18.84
CA LEU A 175 -29.30 25.38 18.19
C LEU A 175 -28.02 24.68 18.64
N ALA A 176 -27.84 24.49 19.95
CA ALA A 176 -26.70 23.77 20.49
C ALA A 176 -26.67 22.32 19.97
N ARG A 177 -27.84 21.67 19.87
CA ARG A 177 -27.99 20.32 19.31
C ARG A 177 -27.58 20.25 17.84
N GLU A 178 -27.96 21.25 17.06
CA GLU A 178 -27.59 21.34 15.65
C GLU A 178 -26.08 21.53 15.48
N VAL A 179 -25.47 22.43 16.25
CA VAL A 179 -24.01 22.66 16.22
C VAL A 179 -23.26 21.42 16.69
N ALA A 180 -23.71 20.81 17.79
CA ALA A 180 -23.14 19.58 18.34
C ALA A 180 -23.31 18.38 17.40
N GLY A 181 -24.40 18.33 16.62
CA GLY A 181 -24.64 17.27 15.62
C GLY A 181 -23.87 17.46 14.32
N GLY A 182 -23.53 18.70 13.97
CA GLY A 182 -22.84 19.05 12.71
C GLY A 182 -21.31 19.06 12.78
N PRO A 183 -20.66 19.78 11.83
CA PRO A 183 -19.19 19.79 11.69
C PRO A 183 -18.43 20.27 12.93
N ALA A 184 -19.01 21.20 13.69
CA ALA A 184 -18.41 21.72 14.92
C ALA A 184 -18.32 20.64 16.02
N GLY A 185 -19.38 19.84 16.19
CA GLY A 185 -19.34 18.71 17.11
C GLY A 185 -18.45 17.56 16.62
N GLU A 186 -18.36 17.33 15.30
CA GLU A 186 -17.42 16.35 14.74
C GLU A 186 -15.96 16.76 14.99
N PHE A 187 -15.64 18.03 14.77
CA PHE A 187 -14.33 18.59 15.06
C PHE A 187 -14.00 18.48 16.56
N ALA A 188 -14.93 18.88 17.44
CA ALA A 188 -14.75 18.75 18.89
C ALA A 188 -14.52 17.30 19.34
N ALA A 189 -15.23 16.32 18.76
CA ALA A 189 -15.04 14.90 19.05
C ALA A 189 -13.70 14.35 18.53
N SER A 190 -13.24 14.82 17.36
CA SER A 190 -11.93 14.44 16.81
C SER A 190 -10.74 15.06 17.55
N LYS A 191 -10.96 16.21 18.21
CA LYS A 191 -9.93 16.98 18.89
C LYS A 191 -10.44 17.48 20.25
N PRO A 192 -10.42 16.61 21.27
CA PRO A 192 -10.79 17.00 22.63
C PRO A 192 -10.00 18.23 23.09
N GLY A 193 -10.69 19.21 23.67
CA GLY A 193 -10.07 20.47 24.10
C GLY A 193 -9.94 21.53 23.00
N ALA A 194 -10.49 21.33 21.79
CA ALA A 194 -10.53 22.36 20.74
C ALA A 194 -11.27 23.66 21.13
N GLY A 195 -12.01 23.67 22.25
CA GLY A 195 -12.65 24.86 22.78
C GLY A 195 -13.94 25.28 22.07
N VAL A 196 -14.47 24.45 21.17
CA VAL A 196 -15.68 24.74 20.37
C VAL A 196 -16.89 25.04 21.26
N GLU A 197 -17.10 24.26 22.33
CA GLU A 197 -18.19 24.49 23.29
C GLU A 197 -18.08 25.86 23.96
N ARG A 198 -16.86 26.24 24.35
CA ARG A 198 -16.57 27.53 24.99
C ARG A 198 -16.77 28.67 24.00
N GLU A 199 -16.29 28.54 22.77
CA GLU A 199 -16.48 29.54 21.72
C GLU A 199 -17.97 29.76 21.43
N LEU A 200 -18.75 28.67 21.28
CA LEU A 200 -20.19 28.77 21.08
C LEU A 200 -20.89 29.48 22.25
N ALA A 201 -20.54 29.12 23.49
CA ALA A 201 -21.09 29.75 24.68
C ALA A 201 -20.78 31.24 24.74
N GLU A 202 -19.52 31.62 24.53
CA GLU A 202 -19.09 33.02 24.49
C GLU A 202 -19.85 33.81 23.41
N ARG A 203 -20.01 33.26 22.21
CA ARG A 203 -20.73 33.92 21.10
C ARG A 203 -22.23 34.06 21.37
N MET A 204 -22.85 33.09 22.04
CA MET A 204 -24.26 33.17 22.44
C MET A 204 -24.49 34.16 23.59
N LEU A 205 -23.55 34.26 24.52
CA LEU A 205 -23.65 35.18 25.66
C LEU A 205 -23.32 36.63 25.30
N GLN A 206 -22.51 36.87 24.26
CA GLN A 206 -22.18 38.22 23.80
C GLN A 206 -23.39 38.99 23.27
N ASP A 207 -24.26 38.33 22.50
CA ASP A 207 -25.41 38.96 21.85
C ASP A 207 -26.67 38.11 22.07
N PRO A 208 -27.28 38.21 23.25
CA PRO A 208 -28.44 37.42 23.60
C PRO A 208 -29.75 37.86 22.91
N PRO A 209 -30.69 36.92 22.64
CA PRO A 209 -32.02 37.25 22.17
C PRO A 209 -32.82 37.96 23.27
N THR A 210 -33.62 38.94 22.88
CA THR A 210 -34.56 39.64 23.77
C THR A 210 -35.93 38.94 23.77
N PRO A 211 -36.61 38.78 24.92
CA PRO A 211 -36.18 39.19 26.27
C PRO A 211 -35.08 38.29 26.86
N TRP A 212 -34.06 38.93 27.46
CA TRP A 212 -32.97 38.31 28.21
C TRP A 212 -33.13 38.62 29.70
N TYR A 213 -32.53 37.84 30.59
CA TYR A 213 -32.59 38.07 32.03
C TYR A 213 -31.20 37.91 32.66
N ASP A 214 -30.88 38.77 33.62
CA ASP A 214 -29.55 38.81 34.24
C ASP A 214 -29.50 38.10 35.60
N ASP A 215 -30.66 37.78 36.18
CA ASP A 215 -30.78 37.16 37.50
C ASP A 215 -30.78 35.62 37.46
N VAL A 216 -30.43 35.02 38.61
CA VAL A 216 -30.58 33.58 38.85
C VAL A 216 -32.06 33.21 38.87
N ARG A 217 -32.48 32.27 38.03
CA ARG A 217 -33.87 31.80 37.96
C ARG A 217 -34.02 30.31 38.29
N PRO A 218 -35.10 29.91 38.98
CA PRO A 218 -35.44 28.51 39.13
C PRO A 218 -35.67 27.85 37.77
N LEU A 219 -35.02 26.71 37.55
CA LEU A 219 -35.10 26.00 36.28
C LEU A 219 -36.52 25.55 35.94
N VAL A 220 -37.30 25.20 36.96
CA VAL A 220 -38.73 24.88 36.82
C VAL A 220 -39.50 26.03 36.17
N ASN A 221 -39.24 27.27 36.59
CA ASN A 221 -39.93 28.44 36.04
C ASN A 221 -39.55 28.65 34.56
N LEU A 222 -38.29 28.41 34.21
CA LEU A 222 -37.81 28.52 32.82
C LEU A 222 -38.41 27.45 31.92
N LEU A 223 -38.54 26.21 32.41
CA LEU A 223 -39.20 25.11 31.69
C LEU A 223 -40.70 25.38 31.50
N ALA A 224 -41.38 25.85 32.55
CA ALA A 224 -42.79 26.22 32.47
C ALA A 224 -43.01 27.40 31.50
N GLU A 225 -42.15 28.43 31.56
CA GLU A 225 -42.17 29.57 30.64
C GLU A 225 -41.95 29.14 29.18
N ALA A 226 -41.01 28.21 28.93
CA ALA A 226 -40.78 27.65 27.61
C ALA A 226 -42.00 26.88 27.08
N ALA A 227 -42.65 26.07 27.93
CA ALA A 227 -43.87 25.36 27.56
C ALA A 227 -45.04 26.31 27.25
N ARG A 228 -45.21 27.38 28.05
CA ARG A 228 -46.24 28.41 27.84
C ARG A 228 -46.06 29.21 26.56
N ARG A 229 -44.81 29.52 26.17
CA ARG A 229 -44.52 30.34 24.99
C ARG A 229 -44.81 29.63 23.66
N LEU A 230 -44.95 28.32 23.67
CA LEU A 230 -45.22 27.55 22.45
C LEU A 230 -46.66 27.84 21.96
N PRO A 231 -46.86 28.23 20.69
CA PRO A 231 -48.13 28.77 20.21
C PRO A 231 -49.31 27.79 20.19
N SER A 232 -49.04 26.50 19.99
CA SER A 232 -50.06 25.45 19.90
C SER A 232 -49.53 24.11 20.37
N ASP A 233 -50.45 23.15 20.55
CA ASP A 233 -50.10 21.78 20.91
C ASP A 233 -49.23 21.10 19.85
N GLU A 234 -49.47 21.38 18.56
CA GLU A 234 -48.63 20.90 17.46
C GLU A 234 -47.16 21.35 17.63
N HIS A 235 -46.92 22.59 18.06
CA HIS A 235 -45.55 23.09 18.29
C HIS A 235 -44.86 22.40 19.46
N ARG A 236 -45.63 22.02 20.49
CA ARG A 236 -45.12 21.31 21.67
C ARG A 236 -44.80 19.85 21.34
N VAL A 237 -45.65 19.18 20.56
CA VAL A 237 -45.37 17.84 20.02
C VAL A 237 -44.14 17.87 19.12
N MET A 238 -44.08 18.81 18.16
CA MET A 238 -42.91 19.01 17.29
C MET A 238 -41.63 19.24 18.10
N LEU A 239 -41.67 20.07 19.14
CA LEU A 239 -40.50 20.28 20.01
C LEU A 239 -40.10 18.97 20.70
N ALA A 240 -41.05 18.21 21.22
CA ALA A 240 -40.75 16.94 21.87
C ALA A 240 -40.11 15.94 20.90
N GLU A 241 -40.61 15.84 19.67
CA GLU A 241 -40.04 15.00 18.60
C GLU A 241 -38.63 15.44 18.21
N LEU A 242 -38.37 16.75 18.08
CA LEU A 242 -37.03 17.28 17.81
C LEU A 242 -36.04 16.98 18.95
N LEU A 243 -36.54 16.90 20.19
CA LEU A 243 -35.79 16.46 21.37
C LEU A 243 -35.74 14.91 21.50
N GLY A 244 -36.18 14.21 20.46
CA GLY A 244 -36.06 12.76 20.29
C GLY A 244 -37.25 11.95 20.81
N GLU A 245 -38.41 12.55 21.05
CA GLU A 245 -39.61 11.75 21.33
C GLU A 245 -39.88 10.74 20.20
N GLY A 246 -40.32 9.53 20.56
CA GLY A 246 -40.58 8.46 19.58
C GLY A 246 -39.33 7.77 19.02
N VAL A 247 -38.11 8.28 19.30
CA VAL A 247 -36.88 7.63 18.85
C VAL A 247 -36.50 6.50 19.83
N PRO A 248 -36.27 5.26 19.35
CA PRO A 248 -35.90 4.13 20.19
C PRO A 248 -34.70 4.41 21.10
N ALA A 249 -34.74 3.92 22.34
CA ALA A 249 -33.69 4.16 23.33
C ALA A 249 -32.29 3.72 22.85
N ALA A 250 -32.24 2.67 22.02
CA ALA A 250 -31.01 2.20 21.36
C ALA A 250 -30.32 3.28 20.51
N LEU A 251 -31.11 4.14 19.85
CA LEU A 251 -30.62 5.19 18.95
C LEU A 251 -30.39 6.53 19.67
N THR A 252 -31.08 6.80 20.78
CA THR A 252 -30.93 8.08 21.49
C THR A 252 -29.85 8.06 22.57
N GLY A 253 -29.75 6.94 23.31
CA GLY A 253 -28.90 6.79 24.52
C GLY A 253 -29.11 7.86 25.57
N ALA A 254 -28.07 8.15 26.35
CA ALA A 254 -28.14 9.06 27.50
C ALA A 254 -28.41 10.49 27.03
N ARG A 255 -29.68 10.89 27.11
CA ARG A 255 -30.08 12.29 26.95
C ARG A 255 -29.80 13.00 28.25
N GLY A 256 -29.36 14.25 28.14
CA GLY A 256 -29.14 15.02 29.33
C GLY A 256 -30.44 15.49 30.00
N PRO A 257 -30.30 16.00 31.22
CA PRO A 257 -31.42 16.33 32.09
C PRO A 257 -32.26 17.49 31.55
N LEU A 258 -31.68 18.54 30.95
CA LEU A 258 -32.45 19.69 30.46
C LEU A 258 -33.30 19.34 29.25
N SER A 259 -32.72 18.64 28.27
CA SER A 259 -33.43 18.20 27.06
C SER A 259 -34.56 17.25 27.41
N SER A 260 -34.30 16.34 28.35
CA SER A 260 -35.29 15.38 28.84
C SER A 260 -36.43 16.07 29.61
N ALA A 261 -36.11 17.06 30.45
CA ALA A 261 -37.11 17.82 31.19
C ALA A 261 -37.98 18.66 30.26
N LEU A 262 -37.39 19.38 29.31
CA LEU A 262 -38.15 20.19 28.36
C LEU A 262 -39.06 19.34 27.48
N ARG A 263 -38.57 18.20 26.97
CA ARG A 263 -39.38 17.23 26.22
C ARG A 263 -40.59 16.75 27.02
N LYS A 264 -40.36 16.29 28.25
CA LYS A 264 -41.42 15.76 29.14
C LYS A 264 -42.44 16.84 29.50
N ALA A 265 -41.99 18.07 29.78
CA ALA A 265 -42.87 19.20 30.08
C ALA A 265 -43.73 19.58 28.85
N ALA A 266 -43.16 19.59 27.64
CA ALA A 266 -43.90 19.87 26.41
C ALA A 266 -44.98 18.79 26.11
N LEU A 267 -44.68 17.51 26.38
CA LEU A 267 -45.66 16.42 26.19
C LEU A 267 -46.77 16.43 27.24
N ALA A 268 -46.43 16.59 28.53
CA ALA A 268 -47.45 16.61 29.59
C ALA A 268 -48.43 17.77 29.43
N THR A 269 -47.94 18.92 28.96
CA THR A 269 -48.80 20.10 28.70
C THR A 269 -49.66 19.99 27.45
N THR A 270 -49.44 18.97 26.59
CA THR A 270 -50.25 18.73 25.37
C THR A 270 -51.17 17.54 25.52
N VAL A 271 -50.60 16.38 25.81
CA VAL A 271 -51.33 15.10 25.82
C VAL A 271 -52.21 14.98 27.06
N GLU A 272 -51.74 15.51 28.20
CA GLU A 272 -52.39 15.34 29.50
C GLU A 272 -53.12 16.60 29.98
N GLY A 273 -52.97 17.72 29.26
CA GLY A 273 -53.57 19.01 29.65
C GLY A 273 -53.07 19.53 31.00
N VAL A 274 -51.91 19.06 31.46
CA VAL A 274 -51.35 19.40 32.77
C VAL A 274 -50.91 20.86 32.77
N ASP A 275 -51.13 21.55 33.90
CA ASP A 275 -50.63 22.91 34.10
C ASP A 275 -49.10 22.98 33.87
N PRO A 276 -48.59 23.97 33.10
CA PRO A 276 -47.18 24.08 32.77
C PRO A 276 -46.21 24.08 33.95
N ASP A 277 -46.58 24.64 35.11
CA ASP A 277 -45.72 24.61 36.29
C ASP A 277 -45.66 23.21 36.89
N ALA A 278 -46.81 22.54 37.02
CA ALA A 278 -46.89 21.17 37.50
C ALA A 278 -46.11 20.20 36.59
N ALA A 279 -46.25 20.37 35.27
CA ALA A 279 -45.52 19.61 34.26
C ALA A 279 -44.00 19.84 34.36
N ALA A 280 -43.55 21.09 34.53
CA ALA A 280 -42.14 21.42 34.67
C ALA A 280 -41.51 20.81 35.94
N VAL A 281 -42.22 20.84 37.07
CA VAL A 281 -41.76 20.22 38.33
C VAL A 281 -41.61 18.71 38.16
N ALA A 282 -42.63 18.04 37.63
CA ALA A 282 -42.61 16.59 37.44
C ALA A 282 -41.51 16.17 36.45
N ALA A 283 -41.37 16.91 35.35
CA ALA A 283 -40.37 16.68 34.32
C ALA A 283 -38.94 16.82 34.86
N LEU A 284 -38.66 17.87 35.63
CA LEU A 284 -37.34 18.09 36.22
C LEU A 284 -36.97 17.00 37.24
N ARG A 285 -37.89 16.63 38.15
CA ARG A 285 -37.65 15.52 39.09
C ARG A 285 -37.36 14.21 38.36
N SER A 286 -38.14 13.92 37.31
CA SER A 286 -37.96 12.73 36.49
C SER A 286 -36.66 12.77 35.68
N ALA A 287 -36.19 13.94 35.24
CA ALA A 287 -34.94 14.06 34.50
C ALA A 287 -33.71 13.91 35.40
N VAL A 288 -33.74 14.50 36.60
CA VAL A 288 -32.65 14.38 37.60
C VAL A 288 -32.52 12.96 38.12
N GLY A 289 -33.63 12.23 38.29
CA GLY A 289 -33.60 10.83 38.74
C GLY A 289 -33.04 9.83 37.72
N ASN A 290 -32.82 10.23 36.45
CA ASN A 290 -32.46 9.33 35.35
C ASN A 290 -31.10 9.63 34.69
N GLY A 291 -30.36 10.64 35.16
CA GLY A 291 -29.10 11.10 34.54
C GLY A 291 -27.91 11.12 35.51
N PRO A 292 -26.67 10.95 35.02
CA PRO A 292 -25.45 11.04 35.83
C PRO A 292 -25.07 12.48 36.21
N ASP A 293 -25.59 13.49 35.49
CA ASP A 293 -25.23 14.89 35.67
C ASP A 293 -26.27 15.63 36.53
N TYR A 294 -25.82 16.13 37.67
CA TYR A 294 -26.61 17.00 38.55
C TYR A 294 -26.84 18.36 37.87
N VAL A 295 -28.10 18.81 37.86
CA VAL A 295 -28.47 20.18 37.47
C VAL A 295 -28.90 20.94 38.71
N ALA A 296 -28.32 22.12 38.94
CA ALA A 296 -28.76 22.98 40.04
C ALA A 296 -30.22 23.40 39.83
N ALA A 297 -30.98 23.50 40.93
CA ALA A 297 -32.39 23.88 40.89
C ALA A 297 -32.61 25.31 40.36
N SER A 298 -31.61 26.17 40.49
CA SER A 298 -31.58 27.53 39.97
C SER A 298 -30.23 27.80 39.34
N LEU A 299 -30.22 28.47 38.20
CA LEU A 299 -29.01 28.78 37.42
C LEU A 299 -29.07 30.23 36.94
N SER A 300 -27.91 30.87 36.86
CA SER A 300 -27.75 32.06 36.02
C SER A 300 -27.87 31.68 34.54
N VAL A 301 -28.14 32.66 33.67
CA VAL A 301 -28.20 32.39 32.22
C VAL A 301 -26.88 31.89 31.67
N GLU A 302 -25.77 32.44 32.15
CA GLU A 302 -24.43 32.02 31.75
C GLU A 302 -24.20 30.54 32.06
N GLU A 303 -24.53 30.10 33.28
CA GLU A 303 -24.41 28.71 33.68
C GLU A 303 -25.35 27.81 32.88
N LEU A 304 -26.58 28.28 32.62
CA LEU A 304 -27.58 27.54 31.88
C LEU A 304 -27.19 27.35 30.40
N VAL A 305 -26.74 28.40 29.72
CA VAL A 305 -26.27 28.30 28.32
C VAL A 305 -25.07 27.36 28.23
N ARG A 306 -24.10 27.48 29.13
CA ARG A 306 -22.95 26.57 29.17
C ARG A 306 -23.37 25.13 29.44
N HIS A 307 -24.32 24.91 30.34
CA HIS A 307 -24.83 23.57 30.63
C HIS A 307 -25.56 22.98 29.44
N ILE A 308 -26.43 23.74 28.77
CA ILE A 308 -27.13 23.33 27.54
C ILE A 308 -26.12 22.90 26.48
N ILE A 309 -25.10 23.71 26.22
CA ILE A 309 -24.09 23.41 25.19
C ILE A 309 -23.34 22.13 25.54
N ARG A 310 -22.83 22.02 26.77
CA ARG A 310 -22.12 20.82 27.24
C ARG A 310 -22.98 19.58 27.10
N GLU A 311 -24.24 19.67 27.53
CA GLU A 311 -25.21 18.58 27.43
C GLU A 311 -25.38 18.11 25.99
N GLN A 312 -25.56 19.03 25.03
CA GLN A 312 -25.76 18.67 23.63
C GLN A 312 -24.50 18.07 22.98
N PHE A 313 -23.31 18.59 23.31
CA PHE A 313 -22.05 18.05 22.82
C PHE A 313 -21.78 16.65 23.37
N ALA A 314 -22.02 16.42 24.67
CA ALA A 314 -21.92 15.10 25.28
C ALA A 314 -22.91 14.10 24.67
N GLU A 315 -24.16 14.51 24.44
CA GLU A 315 -25.16 13.65 23.79
C GLU A 315 -24.75 13.28 22.35
N ALA A 316 -24.25 14.26 21.59
CA ALA A 316 -23.79 14.03 20.23
C ALA A 316 -22.56 13.11 20.17
N ASP A 317 -21.60 13.29 21.08
CA ASP A 317 -20.42 12.42 21.16
C ASP A 317 -20.79 10.98 21.56
N SER A 318 -21.70 10.81 22.53
CA SER A 318 -22.25 9.50 22.90
C SER A 318 -22.95 8.82 21.71
N ARG A 319 -23.72 9.57 20.91
CA ARG A 319 -24.36 9.05 19.69
C ARG A 319 -23.32 8.61 18.65
N ARG A 320 -22.29 9.42 18.39
CA ARG A 320 -21.20 9.07 17.45
C ARG A 320 -20.43 7.84 17.90
N SER A 321 -20.07 7.77 19.18
CA SER A 321 -19.34 6.63 19.73
C SER A 321 -20.10 5.32 19.56
N ARG A 322 -21.43 5.34 19.74
CA ARG A 322 -22.28 4.17 19.49
C ARG A 322 -22.44 3.82 18.02
N LEU A 323 -22.60 4.81 17.14
CA LEU A 323 -22.64 4.56 15.69
C LEU A 323 -21.34 3.91 15.20
N ARG A 324 -20.18 4.34 15.72
CA ARG A 324 -18.89 3.71 15.43
C ARG A 324 -18.83 2.25 15.91
N ALA A 325 -19.35 1.97 17.11
CA ALA A 325 -19.41 0.61 17.65
C ALA A 325 -20.37 -0.31 16.87
N LEU A 326 -21.44 0.24 16.30
CA LEU A 326 -22.40 -0.50 15.46
C LEU A 326 -21.89 -0.72 14.03
N GLY A 327 -21.12 0.22 13.48
CA GLY A 327 -20.52 0.13 12.15
C GLY A 327 -19.20 -0.66 12.09
N SER A 328 -18.72 -1.16 13.23
CA SER A 328 -17.54 -2.04 13.34
C SER A 328 -17.90 -3.54 13.41
N VAL A 329 -19.10 -3.92 12.96
CA VAL A 329 -19.56 -5.30 12.75
C VAL A 329 -19.73 -5.54 11.26
#